data_AF-A0A974P3K1-F1
#
_entry.id   AF-A0A974P3K1-F1
#
_cell.length_a   1.000
_cell.length_b   1.000
_cell.length_c   1.000
_cell.angle_alpha   90.00
_cell.angle_beta   90.00
_cell.angle_gamma   90.00
#
_symmetry.space_group_name_H-M   'P 1'
#
loop_
_entity.id
_entity.type
_entity.pdbx_description
1 polymer ?
#
loop_
_entity_poly.entity_id
_entity_poly.type
_entity_poly.pdbx_seq_one_letter_code
_entity_poly.pdbx_strand_id
1 'polypeptide(L)'
;MNKQGLFHFDLHARNLLTDGEDLYLADFGYALGSEFDLSTEERAFLAAHADYDSAYACRAYARWLSGAKRHPPAVRPILAREAPVAAIMDAFLNALPGTKQAPASGYPAQAVGRRWRGWGGAR
;
A
#
# COMPACT_ATOMS: atom_id res chain seq x y z
N MET A 1 0.32 11.63 -0.79
CA MET A 1 1.64 10.98 -0.93
C MET A 1 1.89 10.45 -2.34
N ASN A 2 1.47 9.23 -2.74
CA ASN A 2 1.86 8.69 -4.07
C ASN A 2 1.46 9.56 -5.27
N LYS A 3 0.23 10.09 -5.26
CA LYS A 3 -0.24 11.03 -6.31
C LYS A 3 0.53 12.36 -6.35
N GLN A 4 1.24 12.70 -5.28
CA GLN A 4 2.10 13.89 -5.18
C GLN A 4 3.56 13.54 -5.46
N GLY A 5 3.86 12.32 -5.93
CA GLY A 5 5.22 11.93 -6.30
C GLY A 5 6.08 11.43 -5.15
N LEU A 6 5.55 11.30 -3.93
CA LEU A 6 6.28 10.71 -2.78
C LEU A 6 5.81 9.27 -2.52
N PHE A 7 6.76 8.37 -2.36
CA PHE A 7 6.55 6.94 -2.11
C PHE A 7 7.32 6.53 -0.87
N HIS A 8 6.70 5.79 0.05
CA HIS A 8 7.28 5.41 1.34
C HIS A 8 7.89 4.01 1.32
N PHE A 9 7.28 3.09 0.57
CA PHE A 9 7.65 1.68 0.39
C PHE A 9 7.67 0.80 1.66
N ASP A 10 7.39 1.37 2.83
CA ASP A 10 7.28 0.66 4.12
C ASP A 10 6.11 1.18 4.98
N LEU A 11 4.97 1.45 4.33
CA LEU A 11 3.79 2.04 4.98
C LEU A 11 2.97 1.02 5.79
N HIS A 12 3.57 0.42 6.82
CA HIS A 12 2.90 -0.49 7.74
C HIS A 12 2.31 0.22 8.96
N ALA A 13 1.44 -0.46 9.72
CA ALA A 13 0.69 0.15 10.83
C ALA A 13 1.55 0.80 11.93
N ARG A 14 2.81 0.39 12.13
CA ARG A 14 3.72 1.04 13.11
C ARG A 14 4.37 2.34 12.59
N ASN A 15 4.31 2.57 11.28
CA ASN A 15 4.82 3.79 10.63
C ASN A 15 3.69 4.79 10.36
N LEU A 16 2.46 4.46 10.77
CA LEU A 16 1.32 5.36 10.79
C LEU A 16 1.05 5.75 12.23
N LEU A 17 1.31 7.02 12.56
CA LEU A 17 1.10 7.60 13.88
C LEU A 17 -0.12 8.52 13.85
N THR A 18 -0.70 8.77 15.01
CA THR A 18 -1.80 9.73 15.17
C THR A 18 -1.78 10.31 16.57
N ASP A 19 -2.14 11.58 16.68
CA ASP A 19 -2.41 12.26 17.95
C ASP A 19 -3.91 12.24 18.32
N GLY A 20 -4.75 11.64 17.47
CA GLY A 20 -6.21 11.62 17.60
C GLY A 20 -6.94 12.55 16.64
N GLU A 21 -6.26 13.55 16.09
CA GLU A 21 -6.80 14.51 15.13
C GLU A 21 -6.22 14.29 13.73
N ASP A 22 -4.89 14.16 13.66
CA ASP A 22 -4.14 14.02 12.42
C ASP A 22 -3.46 12.66 12.30
N LEU A 23 -3.12 12.32 11.06
CA LEU A 23 -2.32 11.14 10.71
C LEU A 23 -0.92 11.58 10.29
N TYR A 24 0.10 10.96 10.86
CA TYR A 24 1.50 11.21 10.57
C TYR A 24 2.16 9.95 10.03
N LEU A 25 3.06 10.12 9.07
CA LEU A 25 3.91 9.03 8.57
C LEU A 25 5.31 9.16 9.19
N ALA A 26 5.89 8.03 9.56
CA ALA A 26 7.21 7.96 10.17
C ALA A 26 8.08 6.92 9.45
N ASP A 27 9.40 7.00 9.67
CA ASP A 27 10.39 6.09 9.09
C ASP A 27 10.44 6.09 7.55
N PHE A 28 10.98 7.18 7.01
CA PHE A 28 11.17 7.37 5.56
C PHE A 28 12.44 6.69 5.02
N GLY A 29 13.00 5.68 5.70
CA GLY A 29 14.27 5.03 5.32
C GLY A 29 14.27 4.39 3.93
N TYR A 30 13.10 4.06 3.39
CA TYR A 30 12.90 3.52 2.04
C TYR A 30 12.19 4.48 1.08
N ALA A 31 11.97 5.73 1.49
CA ALA A 31 11.17 6.65 0.70
C ALA A 31 11.89 7.09 -0.58
N LEU A 32 11.13 7.24 -1.67
CA LEU A 32 11.62 7.75 -2.95
C LEU A 32 10.64 8.81 -3.47
N GLY A 33 11.19 9.93 -3.94
CA GLY A 33 10.44 11.05 -4.49
C GLY A 33 10.70 11.21 -5.99
N SER A 34 9.66 11.51 -6.77
CA SER A 34 9.80 11.81 -8.21
C SER A 34 10.53 13.13 -8.50
N GLU A 35 10.72 13.97 -7.48
CA GLU A 35 11.46 15.23 -7.58
C GLU A 35 12.97 15.07 -7.46
N PHE A 36 13.46 13.89 -7.05
CA PHE A 36 14.89 13.60 -7.02
C PHE A 36 15.45 13.33 -8.42
N ASP A 37 16.78 13.41 -8.55
CA ASP A 37 17.48 13.01 -9.76
C ASP A 37 17.54 11.48 -9.86
N LEU A 38 16.47 10.91 -10.42
CA LEU A 38 16.32 9.46 -10.55
C LEU A 38 17.01 8.94 -11.82
N SER A 39 17.55 7.74 -11.73
CA SER A 39 17.89 6.93 -12.90
C SER A 39 16.63 6.57 -13.72
N THR A 40 16.83 6.05 -14.93
CA THR A 40 15.73 5.56 -15.77
C THR A 40 15.04 4.37 -15.11
N GLU A 41 15.81 3.52 -14.45
CA GLU A 41 15.37 2.34 -13.73
C GLU A 41 14.51 2.73 -12.52
N GLU A 42 14.91 3.73 -11.74
CA GLU A 42 14.14 4.23 -10.59
C GLU A 42 12.83 4.90 -11.02
N ARG A 43 12.82 5.66 -12.13
CA ARG A 43 11.58 6.22 -12.68
C ARG A 43 10.61 5.12 -13.12
N ALA A 44 11.13 4.09 -13.81
CA ALA A 44 10.33 2.94 -14.23
C ALA A 44 9.79 2.18 -13.01
N PHE A 45 10.60 2.05 -11.95
CA PHE A 45 10.19 1.46 -10.68
C PHE A 45 9.04 2.26 -10.05
N LEU A 46 9.15 3.58 -9.91
CA LEU A 46 8.07 4.41 -9.36
C LEU A 46 6.78 4.29 -10.18
N ALA A 47 6.88 4.35 -11.51
CA ALA A 47 5.73 4.22 -12.40
C ALA A 47 5.05 2.86 -12.25
N ALA A 48 5.84 1.78 -12.12
CA ALA A 48 5.33 0.44 -11.88
C ALA A 48 4.67 0.28 -10.51
N HIS A 49 5.06 1.07 -9.50
CA HIS A 49 4.61 0.98 -8.11
C HIS A 49 3.74 2.18 -7.67
N ALA A 50 3.05 2.82 -8.62
CA ALA A 50 2.32 4.07 -8.42
C ALA A 50 1.27 4.04 -7.28
N ASP A 51 0.75 2.86 -6.95
CA ASP A 51 -0.27 2.61 -5.93
C ASP A 51 0.21 1.71 -4.78
N TYR A 52 1.51 1.40 -4.72
CA TYR A 52 2.08 0.44 -3.78
C TYR A 52 1.74 0.75 -2.32
N ASP A 53 2.02 1.96 -1.85
CA ASP A 53 1.82 2.30 -0.43
C ASP A 53 0.34 2.26 -0.05
N SER A 54 -0.53 2.68 -0.96
CA SER A 54 -1.97 2.63 -0.74
C SER A 54 -2.48 1.18 -0.67
N ALA A 55 -2.02 0.32 -1.59
CA ALA A 55 -2.37 -1.10 -1.60
C ALA A 55 -1.83 -1.82 -0.36
N TYR A 56 -0.60 -1.50 0.05
CA TYR A 56 0.01 -2.03 1.25
C TYR A 56 -0.75 -1.59 2.52
N ALA A 57 -1.09 -0.31 2.64
CA ALA A 57 -1.85 0.20 3.78
C ALA A 57 -3.25 -0.44 3.86
N CYS A 58 -3.96 -0.56 2.73
CA CYS A 58 -5.25 -1.26 2.66
C CYS A 58 -5.13 -2.71 3.14
N ARG A 59 -4.11 -3.44 2.69
CA ARG A 59 -3.80 -4.79 3.17
C ARG A 59 -3.53 -4.81 4.67
N ALA A 60 -2.62 -3.96 5.15
CA ALA A 60 -2.20 -3.93 6.55
C ALA A 60 -3.39 -3.65 7.49
N TYR A 61 -4.23 -2.69 7.11
CA TYR A 61 -5.43 -2.34 7.86
C TYR A 61 -6.48 -3.45 7.82
N ALA A 62 -6.74 -4.05 6.65
CA ALA A 62 -7.67 -5.17 6.53
C ALA A 62 -7.24 -6.37 7.39
N ARG A 63 -5.94 -6.70 7.42
CA ARG A 63 -5.40 -7.76 8.29
C ARG A 63 -5.55 -7.41 9.77
N TRP A 64 -5.22 -6.19 10.16
CA TRP A 64 -5.35 -5.75 11.54
C TRP A 64 -6.81 -5.83 12.03
N LEU A 65 -7.75 -5.30 11.25
CA LEU A 65 -9.18 -5.33 11.55
C LEU A 65 -9.75 -6.76 11.55
N SER A 66 -9.31 -7.62 10.64
CA SER A 66 -9.76 -9.02 10.58
C SER A 66 -9.30 -9.84 11.78
N GLY A 67 -8.17 -9.47 12.39
CA GLY A 67 -7.67 -10.06 13.63
C GLY A 67 -8.30 -9.49 14.91
N ALA A 68 -9.06 -8.39 14.81
CA ALA A 68 -9.66 -7.75 15.98
C ALA A 68 -10.85 -8.57 16.50
N LYS A 69 -10.91 -8.80 17.83
CA LYS A 69 -12.02 -9.51 18.48
C LYS A 69 -13.38 -8.82 18.28
N ARG A 70 -13.37 -7.51 18.13
CA ARG A 70 -14.56 -6.68 17.92
C ARG A 70 -14.18 -5.43 17.14
N HIS A 71 -15.01 -5.05 16.18
CA HIS A 71 -14.96 -3.76 15.51
C HIS A 71 -16.38 -3.24 15.30
N PRO A 72 -16.60 -1.92 15.17
CA PRO A 72 -17.92 -1.36 14.89
C PRO A 72 -18.57 -1.96 13.62
N PRO A 73 -19.92 -2.04 13.54
CA PRO A 73 -20.59 -2.52 12.33
C PRO A 73 -20.19 -1.74 11.06
N ALA A 74 -19.89 -0.45 11.19
CA ALA A 74 -19.43 0.43 10.11
C ALA A 74 -18.12 -0.03 9.44
N VAL A 75 -17.33 -0.88 10.11
CA VAL A 75 -16.07 -1.41 9.56
C VAL A 75 -16.30 -2.55 8.58
N ARG A 76 -17.42 -3.29 8.68
CA ARG A 76 -17.74 -4.42 7.78
C ARG A 76 -17.69 -4.05 6.29
N PRO A 77 -18.35 -2.96 5.81
CA PRO A 77 -18.28 -2.58 4.40
C PRO A 77 -16.87 -2.15 3.97
N ILE A 78 -16.06 -1.60 4.90
CA ILE A 78 -14.66 -1.26 4.63
C ILE A 78 -13.87 -2.54 4.39
N LEU A 79 -13.96 -3.52 5.30
CA LEU A 79 -13.30 -4.82 5.16
C LEU A 79 -13.70 -5.53 3.85
N ALA A 80 -14.99 -5.55 3.52
CA ALA A 80 -15.47 -6.17 2.28
C ALA A 80 -14.88 -5.49 1.03
N ARG A 81 -14.71 -4.17 1.05
CA ARG A 81 -14.12 -3.39 -0.04
C ARG A 81 -12.61 -3.62 -0.16
N GLU A 82 -11.89 -3.65 0.96
CA GLU A 82 -10.42 -3.76 0.95
C GLU A 82 -9.91 -5.21 0.80
N ALA A 83 -10.72 -6.23 1.15
CA ALA A 83 -10.32 -7.63 1.15
C ALA A 83 -9.74 -8.14 -0.20
N PRO A 84 -10.29 -7.78 -1.38
CA PRO A 84 -9.70 -8.21 -2.65
C PRO A 84 -8.29 -7.66 -2.89
N VAL A 85 -8.04 -6.41 -2.50
CA VAL A 85 -6.71 -5.78 -2.62
C VAL A 85 -5.75 -6.42 -1.63
N ALA A 86 -6.20 -6.67 -0.39
CA ALA A 86 -5.43 -7.35 0.62
C ALA A 86 -4.98 -8.75 0.15
N ALA A 87 -5.87 -9.53 -0.48
CA ALA A 87 -5.55 -10.85 -1.02
C ALA A 87 -4.50 -10.80 -2.15
N ILE A 88 -4.60 -9.84 -3.07
CA ILE A 88 -3.61 -9.64 -4.14
C ILE A 88 -2.24 -9.32 -3.53
N MET A 89 -2.22 -8.40 -2.57
CA MET A 89 -0.98 -8.00 -1.90
C MET A 89 -0.38 -9.12 -1.04
N ASP A 90 -1.20 -9.93 -0.35
CA ASP A 90 -0.71 -11.11 0.36
C ASP A 90 -0.12 -12.14 -0.60
N ALA A 91 -0.77 -12.42 -1.73
CA ALA A 91 -0.23 -13.33 -2.73
C ALA A 91 1.12 -12.82 -3.29
N PHE A 92 1.21 -11.53 -3.60
CA PHE A 92 2.45 -10.89 -4.05
C PHE A 92 3.56 -10.98 -2.99
N LEU A 93 3.29 -10.56 -1.75
CA LEU A 93 4.28 -10.53 -0.68
C LEU A 93 4.73 -11.93 -0.27
N ASN A 94 3.84 -12.93 -0.28
CA ASN A 94 4.21 -14.33 -0.02
C ASN A 94 5.04 -14.95 -1.15
N ALA A 95 4.94 -14.40 -2.37
CA ALA A 95 5.73 -14.82 -3.53
C ALA A 95 7.08 -14.11 -3.61
N LEU A 96 7.32 -13.06 -2.82
CA LEU A 96 8.66 -12.49 -2.66
C LEU A 96 9.52 -13.57 -1.96
N PRO A 97 10.57 -14.10 -2.61
CA PRO A 97 11.50 -14.97 -1.89
C PRO A 97 12.10 -14.17 -0.72
N GLY A 98 12.46 -14.84 0.38
CA GLY A 98 13.16 -14.20 1.51
C GLY A 98 14.57 -13.68 1.17
N THR A 99 14.89 -13.56 -0.13
CA THR A 99 16.13 -13.06 -0.70
C THR A 99 15.90 -11.66 -1.28
N LYS A 100 16.98 -10.90 -1.48
CA LYS A 100 16.96 -9.50 -1.97
C LYS A 100 16.52 -9.34 -3.44
N GLN A 101 15.81 -10.31 -4.01
CA GLN A 101 15.46 -10.36 -5.43
C GLN A 101 13.94 -10.29 -5.60
N ALA A 102 13.49 -9.31 -6.38
CA ALA A 102 12.08 -9.20 -6.73
C ALA A 102 11.63 -10.40 -7.59
N PRO A 103 10.39 -10.90 -7.42
CA PRO A 103 9.86 -11.97 -8.23
C PRO A 103 9.79 -11.54 -9.70
N ALA A 104 9.94 -12.51 -10.61
CA ALA A 104 9.90 -12.26 -12.05
C ALA A 104 8.58 -11.61 -12.53
N SER A 105 7.49 -11.79 -11.77
CA SER A 105 6.19 -11.18 -12.05
C SER A 105 6.12 -9.68 -11.70
N GLY A 106 7.06 -9.17 -10.91
CA GLY A 106 7.03 -7.82 -10.37
C GLY A 106 5.80 -7.53 -9.48
N TYR A 107 5.59 -6.26 -9.18
CA TYR A 107 4.44 -5.79 -8.42
C TYR A 107 3.15 -5.81 -9.27
N PRO A 108 2.02 -6.35 -8.75
CA PRO A 108 0.82 -6.59 -9.54
C PRO A 108 -0.09 -5.34 -9.69
N ALA A 109 0.46 -4.21 -10.13
CA ALA A 109 -0.26 -2.92 -10.24
C ALA A 109 -1.58 -3.03 -11.01
N GLN A 110 -1.61 -3.78 -12.12
CA GLN A 110 -2.83 -3.95 -12.92
C GLN A 110 -3.94 -4.67 -12.14
N ALA A 111 -3.59 -5.64 -11.29
CA ALA A 111 -4.56 -6.36 -10.47
C ALA A 111 -5.08 -5.48 -9.33
N VAL A 112 -4.19 -4.71 -8.70
CA VAL A 112 -4.55 -3.74 -7.66
C VAL A 112 -5.49 -2.67 -8.23
N GLY A 113 -5.12 -1.99 -9.32
CA GLY A 113 -5.92 -0.93 -9.92
C GLY A 113 -7.30 -1.38 -10.47
N ARG A 114 -7.47 -2.66 -10.82
CA ARG A 114 -8.80 -3.21 -11.17
C ARG A 114 -9.74 -3.31 -9.98
N ARG A 115 -9.22 -3.49 -8.78
CA ARG A 115 -9.99 -3.75 -7.55
C ARG A 115 -10.04 -2.55 -6.60
N TRP A 116 -9.09 -1.64 -6.72
CA TRP A 116 -9.00 -0.43 -5.92
C TRP A 116 -9.24 0.81 -6.80
N ARG A 117 -10.26 1.60 -6.46
CA ARG A 117 -10.60 2.86 -7.17
C ARG A 117 -10.21 4.12 -6.36
N GLY A 118 -9.30 3.98 -5.41
CA GLY A 118 -8.94 5.04 -4.48
C GLY A 118 -9.98 5.29 -3.39
N TRP A 119 -9.61 6.11 -2.41
CA TRP A 119 -10.52 6.64 -1.40
C TRP A 119 -11.36 7.74 -2.07
N GLY A 120 -12.68 7.51 -2.22
CA GLY A 120 -13.59 8.45 -2.88
C GLY A 120 -14.04 8.02 -4.27
N GLY A 121 -14.49 6.76 -4.42
CA GLY A 121 -15.12 6.28 -5.65
C GLY A 121 -16.46 6.96 -5.95
N ALA A 122 -16.40 8.20 -6.43
CA ALA A 122 -17.32 8.85 -7.34
C ALA A 122 -16.49 9.92 -8.07
N ARG A 123 -16.41 9.85 -9.40
CA ARG A 123 -16.18 11.07 -10.18
C ARG A 123 -17.51 11.79 -10.27
#